data_AF-A0A841FG15-F1
#
_entry.id   AF-A0A841FG15-F1
#
_cell.length_a   1.000
_cell.length_b   1.000
_cell.length_c   1.000
_cell.angle_alpha   90.00
_cell.angle_beta   90.00
_cell.angle_gamma   90.00
#
_symmetry.space_group_name_H-M   'P 1'
#
loop_
_entity.id
_entity.type
_entity.pdbx_description
1 polymer ?
#
loop_
_entity_poly.entity_id
_entity_poly.type
_entity_poly.pdbx_seq_one_letter_code
_entity_poly.pdbx_strand_id
1 'polypeptide(L)'
;MIEAVESSRLRAYGYWAATLIIAAESALGGVWDVLRTDYVRDVLEVRLGYPWYVAVLLGVWKIPGAIVLILPRLPRLKEWVYAGVVFVYSGAFVSHLAVGETAAAFGPLGFALITAVSWALRPESRRDPAPYGRAFARLLPKAPARRTATTVVYWVTTVAFVGALFSGGIADLLHREETLAGMVALGYPPYFLYIIGAWKVLGTAAFLAPGFGRLKEWAYAGAFFNFTGAAVSHAFSGSASWHVVYTSLFALTVLVSWAARPPDRVLGDVRTGRA
;
A
#
# COMPACT_ATOMS: atom_id res chain seq x y z
N MET A 1 -18.32 -29.08 -19.33
CA MET A 1 -16.84 -29.19 -19.21
C MET A 1 -16.12 -28.21 -20.13
N ILE A 2 -16.46 -28.14 -21.42
CA ILE A 2 -15.84 -27.21 -22.39
C ILE A 2 -16.02 -25.73 -21.99
N GLU A 3 -17.24 -25.31 -21.65
CA GLU A 3 -17.53 -23.92 -21.20
C GLU A 3 -16.74 -23.50 -19.93
N ALA A 4 -16.55 -24.42 -18.99
CA ALA A 4 -15.78 -24.17 -17.77
C ALA A 4 -14.28 -23.98 -18.07
N VAL A 5 -13.75 -24.71 -19.05
CA VAL A 5 -12.36 -24.56 -19.51
C VAL A 5 -12.18 -23.25 -20.27
N GLU A 6 -13.13 -22.89 -21.13
CA GLU A 6 -13.10 -21.66 -21.91
C GLU A 6 -13.19 -20.41 -21.02
N SER A 7 -14.11 -20.39 -20.06
CA SER A 7 -14.21 -19.31 -19.06
C SER A 7 -12.94 -19.17 -18.22
N SER A 8 -12.27 -20.27 -17.87
CA SER A 8 -10.98 -20.25 -17.18
C SER A 8 -9.87 -19.61 -18.03
N ARG A 9 -9.81 -19.93 -19.33
CA ARG A 9 -8.87 -19.32 -20.27
C ARG A 9 -9.12 -17.83 -20.48
N LEU A 10 -10.37 -17.43 -20.67
CA LEU A 10 -10.76 -16.01 -20.82
C LEU A 10 -10.35 -15.18 -19.58
N ARG A 11 -10.59 -15.70 -18.38
CA ARG A 11 -10.12 -15.07 -17.13
C ARG A 11 -8.60 -14.94 -17.08
N ALA A 12 -7.88 -15.97 -17.51
CA ALA A 12 -6.41 -15.93 -17.56
C ALA A 12 -5.89 -14.91 -18.57
N TYR A 13 -6.49 -14.83 -19.76
CA TYR A 13 -6.13 -13.83 -20.77
C TYR A 13 -6.43 -12.41 -20.27
N GLY A 14 -7.61 -12.17 -19.70
CA GLY A 14 -7.97 -10.88 -19.12
C GLY A 14 -7.04 -10.47 -17.97
N TYR A 15 -6.69 -11.42 -17.09
CA TYR A 15 -5.70 -11.20 -16.04
C TYR A 15 -4.34 -10.77 -16.61
N TRP A 16 -3.82 -11.50 -17.58
CA TRP A 16 -2.49 -11.22 -18.12
C TRP A 16 -2.46 -9.93 -18.94
N ALA A 17 -3.50 -9.64 -19.71
CA ALA A 17 -3.64 -8.36 -20.42
C ALA A 17 -3.56 -7.18 -19.42
N ALA A 18 -4.40 -7.20 -18.38
CA ALA A 18 -4.40 -6.15 -17.37
C ALA A 18 -3.08 -6.10 -16.58
N THR A 19 -2.52 -7.25 -16.19
CA THR A 19 -1.25 -7.33 -15.44
C THR A 19 -0.07 -6.78 -16.23
N LEU A 20 0.02 -7.11 -17.53
CA LEU A 20 1.11 -6.63 -18.37
C LEU A 20 1.03 -5.11 -18.58
N ILE A 21 -0.16 -4.55 -18.70
CA ILE A 21 -0.35 -3.09 -18.79
C ILE A 21 0.13 -2.41 -17.50
N ILE A 22 -0.32 -2.87 -16.32
CA ILE A 22 0.10 -2.29 -15.04
C ILE A 22 1.60 -2.49 -14.79
N ALA A 23 2.14 -3.67 -15.09
CA ALA A 23 3.56 -3.95 -14.92
C ALA A 23 4.43 -3.10 -15.87
N ALA A 24 4.00 -2.90 -17.12
CA ALA A 24 4.71 -2.05 -18.07
C ALA A 24 4.66 -0.58 -17.65
N GLU A 25 3.49 -0.06 -17.23
CA GLU A 25 3.38 1.30 -16.72
C GLU A 25 4.25 1.49 -15.47
N SER A 26 4.19 0.57 -14.50
CA SER A 26 4.98 0.68 -13.28
C SER A 26 6.48 0.56 -13.56
N ALA A 27 6.89 -0.27 -14.51
CA ALA A 27 8.31 -0.38 -14.89
C ALA A 27 8.81 0.88 -15.62
N LEU A 28 8.12 1.30 -16.69
CA LEU A 28 8.53 2.45 -17.50
C LEU A 28 8.37 3.76 -16.72
N GLY A 29 7.21 3.97 -16.11
CA GLY A 29 6.94 5.10 -15.23
C GLY A 29 7.89 5.13 -14.05
N GLY A 30 8.21 3.98 -13.45
CA GLY A 30 9.20 3.91 -12.37
C GLY A 30 10.61 4.30 -12.81
N VAL A 31 11.04 3.93 -14.02
CA VAL A 31 12.30 4.39 -14.60
C VAL A 31 12.27 5.90 -14.86
N TRP A 32 11.18 6.42 -15.44
CA TRP A 32 11.03 7.86 -15.68
C TRP A 32 11.02 8.68 -14.38
N ASP A 33 10.41 8.14 -13.33
CA ASP A 33 10.35 8.70 -11.99
C ASP A 33 11.76 8.80 -11.35
N VAL A 34 12.56 7.72 -11.43
CA VAL A 34 13.95 7.72 -10.94
C VAL A 34 14.85 8.65 -11.76
N LEU A 35 14.73 8.63 -13.08
CA LEU A 35 15.52 9.48 -13.97
C LEU A 35 15.07 10.94 -13.95
N ARG A 36 13.90 11.23 -13.36
CA ARG A 36 13.25 12.54 -13.37
C ARG A 36 13.24 13.12 -14.78
N THR A 37 12.59 12.43 -15.71
CA THR A 37 12.45 12.96 -17.09
C THR A 37 11.72 14.30 -17.09
N ASP A 38 11.86 15.08 -18.16
CA ASP A 38 11.20 16.39 -18.25
C ASP A 38 9.69 16.29 -18.11
N TYR A 39 9.09 15.22 -18.65
CA TYR A 39 7.68 14.88 -18.46
C TYR A 39 7.31 14.69 -16.97
N VAL A 40 8.10 13.91 -16.22
CA VAL A 40 7.81 13.67 -14.79
C VAL A 40 7.97 14.96 -13.98
N ARG A 41 8.98 15.79 -14.27
CA ARG A 41 9.15 17.08 -13.59
C ARG A 41 7.98 18.02 -13.87
N ASP A 42 7.55 18.10 -15.13
CA ASP A 42 6.39 18.90 -15.50
C ASP A 42 5.13 18.43 -14.75
N VAL A 43 4.80 17.14 -14.81
CA VAL A 43 3.58 16.62 -14.18
C VAL A 43 3.66 16.74 -12.66
N LEU A 44 4.69 16.17 -12.04
CA LEU A 44 4.73 15.93 -10.61
C LEU A 44 5.15 17.20 -9.83
N GLU A 45 6.15 17.93 -10.31
CA GLU A 45 6.71 19.09 -9.61
C GLU A 45 6.01 20.39 -10.02
N VAL A 46 5.85 20.65 -11.32
CA VAL A 46 5.27 21.92 -11.80
C VAL A 46 3.75 21.94 -11.66
N ARG A 47 3.06 20.93 -12.18
CA ARG A 47 1.59 20.93 -12.24
C ARG A 47 0.95 20.46 -10.94
N LEU A 48 1.47 19.37 -10.35
CA LEU A 48 0.94 18.84 -9.09
C LEU A 48 1.59 19.45 -7.83
N GLY A 49 2.79 20.02 -7.92
CA GLY A 49 3.43 20.70 -6.79
C GLY A 49 4.09 19.78 -5.75
N TYR A 50 4.34 18.52 -6.07
CA TYR A 50 5.08 17.62 -5.18
C TYR A 50 6.59 17.90 -5.22
N PRO A 51 7.31 17.63 -4.12
CA PRO A 51 8.74 17.83 -4.10
C PRO A 51 9.45 16.73 -4.90
N TRP A 52 10.58 17.09 -5.52
CA TRP A 52 11.28 16.24 -6.48
C TRP A 52 11.63 14.83 -6.00
N TYR A 53 11.91 14.67 -4.71
CA TYR A 53 12.30 13.38 -4.14
C TYR A 53 11.13 12.39 -4.10
N VAL A 54 9.88 12.86 -4.22
CA VAL A 54 8.69 11.99 -4.34
C VAL A 54 8.72 11.19 -5.62
N ALA A 55 9.18 11.77 -6.74
CA ALA A 55 9.37 11.03 -7.99
C ALA A 55 10.33 9.86 -7.76
N VAL A 56 11.54 10.14 -7.26
CA VAL A 56 12.55 9.12 -7.04
C VAL A 56 12.05 8.04 -6.07
N LEU A 57 11.35 8.43 -5.00
CA LEU A 57 10.77 7.49 -4.04
C LEU A 57 9.73 6.56 -4.69
N LEU A 58 8.80 7.12 -5.48
CA LEU A 58 7.81 6.32 -6.19
C LEU A 58 8.48 5.38 -7.19
N GLY A 59 9.45 5.87 -7.96
CA GLY A 59 10.14 5.08 -8.98
C GLY A 59 10.91 3.90 -8.40
N VAL A 60 11.62 4.10 -7.28
CA VAL A 60 12.34 3.04 -6.55
C VAL A 60 11.42 1.89 -6.13
N TRP A 61 10.16 2.18 -5.77
CA TRP A 61 9.19 1.16 -5.35
C TRP A 61 8.38 0.58 -6.51
N LYS A 62 8.08 1.37 -7.54
CA LYS A 62 7.33 0.92 -8.73
C LYS A 62 8.08 -0.17 -9.49
N ILE A 63 9.41 -0.06 -9.63
CA ILE A 63 10.24 -1.03 -10.38
C ILE A 63 10.18 -2.45 -9.76
N PRO A 64 10.50 -2.65 -8.46
CA PRO A 64 10.30 -3.95 -7.81
C PRO A 64 8.85 -4.43 -7.83
N GLY A 65 7.88 -3.51 -7.72
CA GLY A 65 6.46 -3.83 -7.82
C GLY A 65 6.10 -4.48 -9.16
N ALA A 66 6.54 -3.89 -10.27
CA ALA A 66 6.36 -4.43 -11.61
C ALA A 66 6.95 -5.85 -11.75
N ILE A 67 8.16 -6.06 -11.23
CA ILE A 67 8.81 -7.38 -11.24
C ILE A 67 7.97 -8.41 -10.47
N VAL A 68 7.50 -8.06 -9.28
CA VAL A 68 6.66 -8.94 -8.43
C VAL A 68 5.33 -9.30 -9.11
N LEU A 69 4.71 -8.38 -9.87
CA LEU A 69 3.48 -8.67 -10.61
C LEU A 69 3.68 -9.80 -11.64
N ILE A 70 4.82 -9.84 -12.31
CA ILE A 70 5.14 -10.83 -13.35
C ILE A 70 5.53 -12.18 -12.77
N LEU A 71 6.39 -12.19 -11.73
CA LEU A 71 6.94 -13.42 -11.15
C LEU A 71 5.87 -14.44 -10.74
N PRO A 72 6.10 -15.75 -10.90
CA PRO A 72 5.08 -16.78 -10.66
C PRO A 72 4.75 -17.04 -9.19
N ARG A 73 5.65 -16.70 -8.25
CA ARG A 73 5.53 -17.02 -6.82
C ARG A 73 5.10 -15.76 -6.03
N LEU A 74 5.38 -15.64 -4.74
CA LEU A 74 5.19 -14.39 -3.97
C LEU A 74 3.74 -13.83 -3.88
N PRO A 75 2.69 -14.63 -3.60
CA PRO A 75 1.30 -14.16 -3.56
C PRO A 75 1.07 -13.03 -2.53
N ARG A 76 1.77 -13.07 -1.39
CA ARG A 76 1.69 -12.01 -0.37
C ARG A 76 2.23 -10.67 -0.85
N LEU A 77 3.40 -10.70 -1.51
CA LEU A 77 3.98 -9.48 -2.06
C LEU A 77 3.14 -8.94 -3.21
N LYS A 78 2.46 -9.79 -3.99
CA LYS A 78 1.49 -9.31 -4.99
C LYS A 78 0.36 -8.53 -4.33
N GLU A 79 -0.20 -8.99 -3.21
CA GLU A 79 -1.22 -8.21 -2.47
C GLU A 79 -0.69 -6.83 -2.03
N TRP A 80 0.56 -6.77 -1.59
CA TRP A 80 1.20 -5.50 -1.21
C TRP A 80 1.43 -4.58 -2.41
N VAL A 81 1.82 -5.13 -3.56
CA VAL A 81 1.97 -4.36 -4.80
C VAL A 81 0.62 -3.83 -5.27
N TYR A 82 -0.43 -4.66 -5.28
CA TYR A 82 -1.78 -4.19 -5.62
C TYR A 82 -2.24 -3.05 -4.69
N ALA A 83 -1.99 -3.16 -3.38
CA ALA A 83 -2.29 -2.10 -2.43
C ALA A 83 -1.52 -0.80 -2.79
N GLY A 84 -0.21 -0.90 -3.01
CA GLY A 84 0.63 0.24 -3.38
C GLY A 84 0.18 0.92 -4.68
N VAL A 85 -0.13 0.14 -5.71
CA VAL A 85 -0.62 0.64 -7.00
C VAL A 85 -1.97 1.35 -6.84
N VAL A 86 -2.88 0.81 -6.03
CA VAL A 86 -4.15 1.48 -5.68
C VAL A 86 -3.89 2.80 -4.97
N PHE A 87 -2.98 2.86 -3.99
CA PHE A 87 -2.66 4.11 -3.29
C PHE A 87 -2.04 5.16 -4.22
N VAL A 88 -1.14 4.76 -5.12
CA VAL A 88 -0.50 5.67 -6.08
C VAL A 88 -1.53 6.26 -7.04
N TYR A 89 -2.35 5.43 -7.69
CA TYR A 89 -3.29 5.95 -8.69
C TYR A 89 -4.48 6.68 -8.08
N SER A 90 -4.96 6.27 -6.90
CA SER A 90 -6.00 7.04 -6.19
C SER A 90 -5.47 8.38 -5.70
N GLY A 91 -4.23 8.43 -5.20
CA GLY A 91 -3.54 9.66 -4.86
C GLY A 91 -3.42 10.58 -6.07
N ALA A 92 -2.84 10.08 -7.17
CA ALA A 92 -2.68 10.84 -8.41
C ALA A 92 -4.02 11.34 -8.98
N PHE A 93 -5.09 10.52 -8.93
CA PHE A 93 -6.44 10.93 -9.32
C PHE A 93 -6.90 12.15 -8.53
N VAL A 94 -6.82 12.09 -7.19
CA VAL A 94 -7.23 13.20 -6.33
C VAL A 94 -6.31 14.42 -6.51
N SER A 95 -5.00 14.22 -6.73
CA SER A 95 -4.06 15.30 -6.97
C SER A 95 -4.40 16.10 -8.24
N HIS A 96 -4.69 15.42 -9.36
CA HIS A 96 -5.11 16.10 -10.59
C HIS A 96 -6.45 16.84 -10.40
N LEU A 97 -7.42 16.25 -9.69
CA LEU A 97 -8.67 16.93 -9.38
C LEU A 97 -8.44 18.17 -8.50
N ALA A 98 -7.55 18.09 -7.52
CA ALA A 98 -7.25 19.17 -6.59
C ALA A 98 -6.65 20.41 -7.29
N VAL A 99 -5.91 20.22 -8.38
CA VAL A 99 -5.36 21.32 -9.20
C VAL A 99 -6.25 21.68 -10.41
N GLY A 100 -7.45 21.10 -10.51
CA GLY A 100 -8.44 21.39 -11.56
C GLY A 100 -8.23 20.65 -12.89
N GLU A 101 -7.25 19.75 -12.99
CA GLU A 101 -6.93 18.99 -14.21
C GLU A 101 -7.82 17.75 -14.38
N THR A 102 -9.13 17.96 -14.53
CA THR A 102 -10.12 16.87 -14.57
C THR A 102 -9.86 15.87 -15.70
N ALA A 103 -9.45 16.33 -16.88
CA ALA A 103 -9.15 15.45 -18.00
C ALA A 103 -7.95 14.52 -17.71
N ALA A 104 -6.90 15.05 -17.06
CA ALA A 104 -5.71 14.27 -16.69
C ALA A 104 -6.02 13.24 -15.59
N ALA A 105 -6.97 13.54 -14.70
CA ALA A 105 -7.38 12.63 -13.63
C ALA A 105 -7.92 11.28 -14.17
N PHE A 106 -8.54 11.25 -15.36
CA PHE A 106 -9.05 9.99 -15.94
C PHE A 106 -7.94 8.98 -16.24
N GLY A 107 -6.69 9.42 -16.47
CA GLY A 107 -5.54 8.53 -16.67
C GLY A 107 -5.29 7.62 -15.46
N PRO A 108 -4.94 8.19 -14.28
CA PRO A 108 -4.80 7.42 -13.05
C PRO A 108 -6.04 6.60 -12.68
N LEU A 109 -7.26 7.14 -12.88
CA LEU A 109 -8.49 6.37 -12.65
C LEU A 109 -8.56 5.13 -13.53
N GLY A 110 -8.23 5.26 -14.83
CA GLY A 110 -8.16 4.14 -15.76
C GLY A 110 -7.19 3.06 -15.30
N PHE A 111 -5.98 3.44 -14.86
CA PHE A 111 -5.01 2.47 -14.33
C PHE A 111 -5.46 1.85 -13.00
N ALA A 112 -6.16 2.58 -12.13
CA ALA A 112 -6.76 2.01 -10.92
C ALA A 112 -7.82 0.95 -11.27
N LEU A 113 -8.65 1.20 -12.29
CA LEU A 113 -9.66 0.25 -12.76
C LEU A 113 -9.02 -0.99 -13.40
N ILE A 114 -7.99 -0.82 -14.23
CA ILE A 114 -7.22 -1.94 -14.81
C ILE A 114 -6.55 -2.75 -13.70
N THR A 115 -6.05 -2.10 -12.66
CA THR A 115 -5.50 -2.75 -11.46
C THR A 115 -6.56 -3.59 -10.75
N ALA A 116 -7.78 -3.05 -10.59
CA ALA A 116 -8.90 -3.79 -10.00
C ALA A 116 -9.30 -5.01 -10.86
N VAL A 117 -9.31 -4.87 -12.19
CA VAL A 117 -9.55 -6.00 -13.12
C VAL A 117 -8.45 -7.05 -12.99
N SER A 118 -7.18 -6.65 -13.03
CA SER A 118 -6.05 -7.55 -12.83
C SER A 118 -6.14 -8.30 -11.50
N TRP A 119 -6.39 -7.57 -10.41
CA TRP A 119 -6.59 -8.15 -9.11
C TRP A 119 -7.75 -9.14 -9.13
N ALA A 120 -8.96 -8.77 -9.58
CA ALA A 120 -10.14 -9.64 -9.56
C ALA A 120 -10.00 -10.91 -10.41
N LEU A 121 -9.34 -10.82 -11.57
CA LEU A 121 -9.17 -11.93 -12.51
C LEU A 121 -8.01 -12.87 -12.15
N ARG A 122 -7.11 -12.48 -11.23
CA ARG A 122 -5.89 -13.24 -10.91
C ARG A 122 -6.16 -14.74 -10.65
N PRO A 123 -5.39 -15.66 -11.27
CA PRO A 123 -5.53 -17.10 -11.07
C PRO A 123 -5.30 -17.51 -9.61
N GLU A 124 -5.87 -18.65 -9.20
CA GLU A 124 -5.78 -19.14 -7.83
C GLU A 124 -4.34 -19.35 -7.34
N SER A 125 -3.43 -19.79 -8.22
CA SER A 125 -2.01 -19.94 -7.93
C SER A 125 -1.30 -18.63 -7.57
N ARG A 126 -1.91 -17.48 -7.86
CA ARG A 126 -1.40 -16.12 -7.58
C ARG A 126 -2.21 -15.39 -6.51
N ARG A 127 -3.13 -16.07 -5.81
CA ARG A 127 -3.93 -15.51 -4.71
C ARG A 127 -3.31 -15.84 -3.36
N ASP A 128 -3.61 -14.99 -2.38
CA ASP A 128 -3.25 -15.23 -1.00
C ASP A 128 -4.46 -15.17 -0.05
N PRO A 129 -4.70 -16.20 0.79
CA PRO A 129 -4.11 -17.55 0.70
C PRO A 129 -4.42 -18.20 -0.65
N ALA A 130 -3.55 -19.11 -1.08
CA ALA A 130 -3.96 -20.10 -2.07
C ALA A 130 -5.16 -20.87 -1.47
N PRO A 131 -6.17 -21.25 -2.26
CA PRO A 131 -7.35 -21.95 -1.76
C PRO A 131 -7.00 -23.40 -1.40
N TYR A 132 -6.21 -23.60 -0.34
CA TYR A 132 -6.15 -24.89 0.32
C TYR A 132 -7.51 -25.08 0.99
N GLY A 133 -8.32 -26.00 0.45
CA GLY A 133 -9.69 -26.19 0.88
C GLY A 133 -9.82 -26.46 2.38
N ARG A 134 -11.03 -26.26 2.94
CA ARG A 134 -11.34 -26.54 4.36
C ARG A 134 -10.90 -27.94 4.82
N ALA A 135 -10.83 -28.90 3.89
CA ALA A 135 -10.30 -30.24 4.13
C ALA A 135 -8.81 -30.24 4.53
N PHE A 136 -7.97 -29.44 3.86
CA PHE A 136 -6.55 -29.31 4.21
C PHE A 136 -6.36 -28.60 5.56
N ALA A 137 -7.17 -27.59 5.85
CA ALA A 137 -7.16 -26.88 7.13
C ALA A 137 -7.38 -27.81 8.33
N ARG A 138 -8.23 -28.85 8.18
CA ARG A 138 -8.51 -29.85 9.23
C ARG A 138 -7.32 -30.76 9.52
N LEU A 139 -6.39 -30.91 8.57
CA LEU A 139 -5.19 -31.72 8.71
C LEU A 139 -4.05 -30.95 9.40
N LEU A 140 -4.13 -29.62 9.43
CA LEU A 140 -3.14 -28.82 10.12
C LEU A 140 -3.31 -28.96 11.63
N PRO A 141 -2.23 -29.25 12.39
CA PRO A 141 -2.29 -29.22 13.84
C PRO A 141 -2.75 -27.83 14.30
N LYS A 142 -3.52 -27.79 15.40
CA LYS A 142 -3.87 -26.53 16.06
C LYS A 142 -2.60 -25.72 16.30
N ALA A 143 -2.65 -24.41 16.02
CA ALA A 143 -1.52 -23.55 16.30
C ALA A 143 -1.16 -23.66 17.80
N PRO A 144 0.14 -23.73 18.14
CA PRO A 144 0.55 -23.80 19.54
C PRO A 144 0.04 -22.56 20.30
N ALA A 145 -0.18 -22.72 21.60
CA ALA A 145 -0.56 -21.62 22.47
C ALA A 145 0.45 -20.47 22.33
N ARG A 146 -0.06 -19.27 22.08
CA ARG A 146 0.77 -18.09 21.86
C ARG A 146 1.43 -17.67 23.18
N ARG A 147 2.73 -17.35 23.12
CA ARG A 147 3.46 -16.80 24.27
C ARG A 147 2.94 -15.40 24.61
N THR A 148 2.72 -15.12 25.89
CA THR A 148 2.29 -13.80 26.39
C THR A 148 3.20 -12.68 25.88
N ALA A 149 4.51 -12.90 25.86
CA ALA A 149 5.49 -11.93 25.34
C ALA A 149 5.21 -11.50 23.89
N THR A 150 4.90 -12.43 22.99
CA THR A 150 4.55 -12.12 21.59
C THR A 150 3.26 -11.29 21.52
N THR A 151 2.31 -11.57 22.42
CA THR A 151 1.07 -10.78 22.56
C THR A 151 1.33 -9.36 22.98
N VAL A 152 2.16 -9.17 24.01
CA VAL A 152 2.56 -7.85 24.47
C VAL A 152 3.29 -7.10 23.35
N VAL A 153 4.28 -7.70 22.71
CA VAL A 153 5.03 -7.08 21.60
C VAL A 153 4.10 -6.63 20.48
N TYR A 154 3.16 -7.47 20.05
CA TYR A 154 2.19 -7.12 19.02
C TYR A 154 1.36 -5.89 19.41
N TRP A 155 0.75 -5.90 20.60
CA TRP A 155 -0.15 -4.81 20.99
C TRP A 155 0.60 -3.51 21.27
N VAL A 156 1.77 -3.57 21.92
CA VAL A 156 2.60 -2.37 22.17
C VAL A 156 2.99 -1.72 20.85
N THR A 157 3.51 -2.50 19.90
CA THR A 157 3.89 -1.97 18.58
C THR A 157 2.69 -1.52 17.77
N THR A 158 1.58 -2.26 17.79
CA THR A 158 0.32 -1.86 17.13
C THR A 158 -0.20 -0.53 17.65
N VAL A 159 -0.35 -0.38 18.96
CA VAL A 159 -0.86 0.85 19.56
C VAL A 159 0.05 2.04 19.23
N ALA A 160 1.37 1.85 19.26
CA ALA A 160 2.32 2.91 18.93
C ALA A 160 2.11 3.48 17.52
N PHE A 161 2.14 2.65 16.47
CA PHE A 161 2.01 3.15 15.11
C PHE A 161 0.56 3.49 14.75
N VAL A 162 -0.44 2.75 15.26
CA VAL A 162 -1.86 3.04 14.99
C VAL A 162 -2.28 4.36 15.64
N GLY A 163 -1.79 4.65 16.85
CA GLY A 163 -2.00 5.95 17.50
C GLY A 163 -1.43 7.10 16.67
N ALA A 164 -0.22 6.94 16.13
CA ALA A 164 0.40 7.92 15.23
C ALA A 164 -0.37 8.09 13.91
N LEU A 165 -0.82 7.00 13.28
CA LEU A 165 -1.64 7.07 12.07
C LEU A 165 -2.99 7.75 12.35
N PHE A 166 -3.69 7.38 13.42
CA PHE A 166 -5.01 7.93 13.73
C PHE A 166 -4.94 9.41 14.05
N SER A 167 -4.12 9.79 15.04
CA SER A 167 -3.99 11.19 15.46
C SER A 167 -3.43 12.07 14.34
N GLY A 168 -2.40 11.59 13.62
CA GLY A 168 -1.84 12.28 12.47
C GLY A 168 -2.83 12.40 11.32
N GLY A 169 -3.60 11.36 11.02
CA GLY A 169 -4.61 11.38 9.96
C GLY A 169 -5.76 12.35 10.24
N ILE A 170 -6.22 12.44 11.49
CA ILE A 170 -7.19 13.46 11.89
C ILE A 170 -6.58 14.86 11.81
N ALA A 171 -5.34 15.05 12.26
CA ALA A 171 -4.65 16.34 12.16
C ALA A 171 -4.46 16.78 10.69
N ASP A 172 -4.17 15.84 9.79
CA ASP A 172 -4.04 16.08 8.36
C ASP A 172 -5.38 16.53 7.76
N LEU A 173 -6.48 15.81 8.05
CA LEU A 173 -7.81 16.13 7.53
C LEU A 173 -8.37 17.46 8.05
N LEU A 174 -7.94 17.87 9.24
CA LEU A 174 -8.33 19.15 9.86
C LEU A 174 -7.40 20.30 9.48
N HIS A 175 -6.35 20.06 8.69
CA HIS A 175 -5.31 21.04 8.35
C HIS A 175 -4.81 21.80 9.59
N ARG A 176 -4.55 21.07 10.69
CA ARG A 176 -4.01 21.69 11.91
C ARG A 176 -2.77 22.52 11.56
N GLU A 177 -2.69 23.74 12.08
CA GLU A 177 -1.68 24.72 11.66
C GLU A 177 -0.26 24.14 11.67
N GLU A 178 0.12 23.45 12.74
CA GLU A 178 1.43 22.79 12.90
C GLU A 178 1.67 21.69 11.85
N THR A 179 0.64 20.91 11.53
CA THR A 179 0.70 19.82 10.53
C THR A 179 0.80 20.37 9.12
N LEU A 180 0.01 21.40 8.80
CA LEU A 180 0.07 22.10 7.52
C LEU A 180 1.43 22.77 7.32
N ALA A 181 1.91 23.51 8.32
CA ALA A 181 3.23 24.15 8.28
C ALA A 181 4.33 23.10 8.07
N GLY A 182 4.25 21.96 8.76
CA GLY A 182 5.17 20.83 8.57
C GLY A 182 5.16 20.28 7.15
N MET A 183 3.99 20.03 6.55
CA MET A 183 3.91 19.55 5.16
C MET A 183 4.45 20.55 4.14
N VAL A 184 4.16 21.84 4.33
CA VAL A 184 4.70 22.91 3.47
C VAL A 184 6.22 22.98 3.60
N ALA A 185 6.76 22.86 4.82
CA ALA A 185 8.20 22.83 5.06
C ALA A 185 8.87 21.61 4.41
N LEU A 186 8.18 20.47 4.31
CA LEU A 186 8.62 19.31 3.55
C LEU A 186 8.50 19.51 2.02
N GLY A 187 7.78 20.53 1.56
CA GLY A 187 7.55 20.83 0.15
C GLY A 187 6.33 20.14 -0.45
N TYR A 188 5.46 19.53 0.37
CA TYR A 188 4.22 18.93 -0.11
C TYR A 188 3.14 19.98 -0.34
N PRO A 189 2.28 19.80 -1.36
CA PRO A 189 1.17 20.72 -1.58
C PRO A 189 0.08 20.52 -0.51
N PRO A 190 -0.62 21.57 -0.05
CA PRO A 190 -1.60 21.46 1.04
C PRO A 190 -2.74 20.46 0.81
N TYR A 191 -3.13 20.21 -0.44
CA TYR A 191 -4.18 19.22 -0.74
C TYR A 191 -3.75 17.78 -0.44
N PHE A 192 -2.43 17.50 -0.40
CA PHE A 192 -1.90 16.17 -0.09
C PHE A 192 -2.33 15.69 1.30
N LEU A 193 -2.54 16.61 2.25
CA LEU A 193 -3.06 16.32 3.58
C LEU A 193 -4.41 15.60 3.54
N TYR A 194 -5.32 16.00 2.65
CA TYR A 194 -6.60 15.30 2.50
C TYR A 194 -6.41 13.86 2.03
N ILE A 195 -5.49 13.64 1.09
CA ILE A 195 -5.19 12.31 0.53
C ILE A 195 -4.59 11.42 1.63
N ILE A 196 -3.49 11.86 2.25
CA ILE A 196 -2.77 11.05 3.22
C ILE A 196 -3.57 10.88 4.52
N GLY A 197 -4.28 11.91 4.95
CA GLY A 197 -5.15 11.88 6.12
C GLY A 197 -6.28 10.87 5.98
N ALA A 198 -6.96 10.86 4.83
CA ALA A 198 -8.00 9.87 4.55
C ALA A 198 -7.45 8.44 4.60
N TRP A 199 -6.30 8.18 3.96
CA TRP A 199 -5.68 6.85 3.98
C TRP A 199 -5.21 6.42 5.37
N LYS A 200 -4.67 7.33 6.19
CA LYS A 200 -4.27 7.06 7.57
C LYS A 200 -5.46 6.67 8.45
N VAL A 201 -6.60 7.35 8.31
CA VAL A 201 -7.83 7.02 9.04
C VAL A 201 -8.42 5.69 8.58
N LEU A 202 -8.49 5.43 7.27
CA LEU A 202 -8.95 4.16 6.73
C LEU A 202 -8.05 2.99 7.14
N GLY A 203 -6.72 3.19 7.11
CA GLY A 203 -5.74 2.21 7.58
C GLY A 203 -5.91 1.91 9.07
N THR A 204 -6.12 2.94 9.90
CA THR A 204 -6.45 2.79 11.32
C THR A 204 -7.69 1.93 11.52
N ALA A 205 -8.78 2.23 10.81
CA ALA A 205 -10.01 1.45 10.88
C ALA A 205 -9.78 -0.03 10.52
N ALA A 206 -8.96 -0.30 9.49
CA ALA A 206 -8.60 -1.66 9.10
C ALA A 206 -7.81 -2.42 10.19
N PHE A 207 -6.93 -1.75 10.93
CA PHE A 207 -6.19 -2.37 12.04
C PHE A 207 -7.09 -2.67 13.24
N LEU A 208 -8.07 -1.81 13.53
CA LEU A 208 -8.98 -2.00 14.66
C LEU A 208 -10.06 -3.04 14.39
N ALA A 209 -10.53 -3.13 13.14
CA ALA A 209 -11.58 -4.07 12.75
C ALA A 209 -11.22 -5.54 13.06
N PRO A 210 -12.17 -6.34 13.59
CA PRO A 210 -12.00 -7.80 13.66
C PRO A 210 -11.97 -8.41 12.25
N GLY A 211 -11.20 -9.48 12.03
CA GLY A 211 -11.16 -10.16 10.72
C GLY A 211 -10.41 -9.38 9.62
N PHE A 212 -10.89 -9.47 8.38
CA PHE A 212 -10.36 -8.78 7.19
C PHE A 212 -8.85 -8.92 6.96
N GLY A 213 -8.32 -10.15 7.03
CA GLY A 213 -6.88 -10.40 6.91
C GLY A 213 -6.22 -9.71 5.70
N ARG A 214 -6.89 -9.70 4.52
CA ARG A 214 -6.33 -9.07 3.32
C ARG A 214 -6.25 -7.55 3.42
N LEU A 215 -7.31 -6.91 3.93
CA LEU A 215 -7.30 -5.47 4.16
C LEU A 215 -6.22 -5.08 5.18
N LYS A 216 -5.97 -5.94 6.18
CA LYS A 216 -4.85 -5.76 7.12
C LYS A 216 -3.49 -5.84 6.42
N GLU A 217 -3.28 -6.78 5.50
CA GLU A 217 -2.04 -6.80 4.70
C GLU A 217 -1.84 -5.51 3.91
N TRP A 218 -2.91 -5.00 3.30
CA TRP A 218 -2.87 -3.73 2.56
C TRP A 218 -2.58 -2.55 3.49
N ALA A 219 -3.20 -2.52 4.68
CA ALA A 219 -2.94 -1.51 5.69
C ALA A 219 -1.50 -1.57 6.24
N TYR A 220 -0.94 -2.77 6.45
CA TYR A 220 0.46 -2.96 6.83
C TYR A 220 1.42 -2.45 5.75
N ALA A 221 1.16 -2.78 4.48
CA ALA A 221 1.95 -2.28 3.36
C ALA A 221 1.89 -0.74 3.29
N GLY A 222 0.69 -0.17 3.35
CA GLY A 222 0.48 1.28 3.33
C GLY A 222 1.14 2.00 4.50
N ALA A 223 1.03 1.47 5.73
CA ALA A 223 1.69 2.03 6.90
C ALA A 223 3.22 2.00 6.76
N PHE A 224 3.78 0.88 6.29
CA PHE A 224 5.21 0.75 6.03
C PHE A 224 5.71 1.79 5.00
N PHE A 225 5.02 1.92 3.86
CA PHE A 225 5.37 2.90 2.83
C PHE A 225 5.17 4.34 3.30
N ASN A 226 4.12 4.63 4.08
CA ASN A 226 3.90 5.95 4.66
C ASN A 226 5.06 6.35 5.59
N PHE A 227 5.45 5.49 6.53
CA PHE A 227 6.51 5.83 7.49
C PHE A 227 7.91 5.87 6.86
N THR A 228 8.21 4.96 5.94
CA THR A 228 9.47 5.02 5.19
C THR A 228 9.50 6.24 4.25
N GLY A 229 8.38 6.57 3.61
CA GLY A 229 8.22 7.78 2.81
C GLY A 229 8.42 9.06 3.61
N ALA A 230 7.84 9.13 4.81
CA ALA A 230 8.06 10.24 5.73
C ALA A 230 9.54 10.35 6.15
N ALA A 231 10.21 9.23 6.46
CA ALA A 231 11.64 9.23 6.81
C ALA A 231 12.51 9.79 5.68
N VAL A 232 12.24 9.38 4.45
CA VAL A 232 12.94 9.89 3.26
C VAL A 232 12.65 11.38 3.04
N SER A 233 11.38 11.80 3.18
CA SER A 233 10.99 13.21 3.04
C SER A 233 11.71 14.10 4.06
N HIS A 234 11.80 13.65 5.31
CA HIS A 234 12.53 14.35 6.37
C HIS A 234 14.05 14.40 6.09
N ALA A 235 14.62 13.34 5.53
CA ALA A 235 16.04 13.30 5.19
C ALA A 235 16.40 14.25 4.04
N PHE A 236 15.54 14.37 3.01
CA PHE A 236 15.78 15.24 1.86
C PHE A 236 15.37 16.70 2.07
N SER A 237 14.45 16.98 2.99
CA SER A 237 14.04 18.35 3.33
C SER A 237 15.01 19.08 4.27
N GLY A 238 16.05 18.39 4.77
CA GLY A 238 16.98 18.97 5.75
C GLY A 238 16.34 19.22 7.12
N SER A 239 15.19 18.59 7.40
CA SER A 239 14.54 18.66 8.71
C SER A 239 15.40 18.03 9.81
N ALA A 240 15.08 18.32 11.07
CA ALA A 240 15.84 17.80 12.20
C ALA A 240 15.91 16.27 12.19
N SER A 241 17.11 15.72 12.43
CA SER A 241 17.42 14.29 12.28
C SER A 241 16.54 13.37 13.12
N TRP A 242 16.02 13.87 14.24
CA TRP A 242 15.10 13.11 15.10
C TRP A 242 13.81 12.73 14.38
N HIS A 243 13.35 13.50 13.39
CA HIS A 243 12.18 13.14 12.60
C HIS A 243 12.42 11.84 11.83
N VAL A 244 13.57 11.74 11.16
CA VAL A 244 13.99 10.53 10.42
C VAL A 244 14.05 9.33 11.36
N VAL A 245 14.58 9.52 12.58
CA VAL A 245 14.66 8.47 13.60
C VAL A 245 13.27 8.01 14.02
N TYR A 246 12.35 8.91 14.38
CA TYR A 246 11.01 8.52 14.83
C TYR A 246 10.19 7.86 13.72
N THR A 247 10.20 8.40 12.49
CA THR A 247 9.46 7.79 11.39
C THR A 247 10.03 6.41 11.02
N SER A 248 11.35 6.24 11.09
CA SER A 248 11.99 4.92 10.89
C SER A 248 11.64 3.95 12.01
N LEU A 249 11.58 4.42 13.26
CA LEU A 249 11.14 3.62 14.40
C LEU A 249 9.68 3.18 14.22
N PHE A 250 8.80 4.06 13.75
CA PHE A 250 7.42 3.66 13.43
C PHE A 250 7.38 2.61 12.33
N ALA A 251 8.14 2.75 11.25
CA ALA A 251 8.25 1.71 10.22
C ALA A 251 8.72 0.36 10.81
N LEU A 252 9.69 0.38 11.74
CA LEU A 252 10.13 -0.82 12.45
C LEU A 252 9.01 -1.42 13.32
N THR A 253 8.26 -0.59 14.06
CA THR A 253 7.12 -1.09 14.86
C THR A 253 6.03 -1.71 13.98
N VAL A 254 5.80 -1.19 12.76
CA VAL A 254 4.90 -1.80 11.77
C VAL A 254 5.38 -3.20 11.41
N LEU A 255 6.66 -3.38 11.11
CA LEU A 255 7.24 -4.69 10.77
C LEU A 255 7.22 -5.67 11.95
N VAL A 256 7.57 -5.21 13.14
CA VAL A 256 7.52 -6.03 14.37
C VAL A 256 6.08 -6.45 14.68
N SER A 257 5.13 -5.52 14.58
CA SER A 257 3.71 -5.83 14.72
C SER A 257 3.24 -6.83 13.67
N TRP A 258 3.61 -6.62 12.41
CA TRP A 258 3.27 -7.53 11.33
C TRP A 258 3.81 -8.94 11.60
N ALA A 259 5.06 -9.07 12.02
CA ALA A 259 5.66 -10.37 12.34
C ALA A 259 5.04 -11.03 13.60
N ALA A 260 4.67 -10.22 14.60
CA ALA A 260 4.14 -10.71 15.87
C ALA A 260 2.61 -10.96 15.85
N ARG A 261 1.90 -10.59 14.77
CA ARG A 261 0.43 -10.58 14.72
C ARG A 261 -0.19 -11.95 15.03
N PRO A 262 -1.30 -12.00 15.78
CA PRO A 262 -1.91 -13.27 16.16
C PRO A 262 -2.54 -13.97 14.94
N PRO A 263 -2.68 -15.31 14.99
CA PRO A 263 -3.23 -16.12 13.89
C PRO A 263 -4.54 -15.60 13.28
N ASP A 264 -5.49 -15.10 14.08
CA ASP A 264 -6.76 -14.53 13.62
C ASP A 264 -6.62 -13.22 12.83
N ARG A 265 -5.41 -12.64 12.84
CA ARG A 265 -5.02 -11.42 12.11
C ARG A 265 -4.01 -11.68 11.00
N VAL A 266 -3.67 -12.95 10.74
CA VAL A 266 -2.85 -13.37 9.60
C VAL A 266 -3.78 -13.76 8.45
N LEU A 267 -3.65 -13.10 7.29
CA LEU A 267 -4.38 -13.54 6.10
C LEU A 267 -3.97 -14.96 5.74
N GLY A 268 -4.94 -15.87 5.76
CA GLY A 268 -4.78 -17.28 5.38
C GLY A 268 -4.54 -18.25 6.52
N ASP A 269 -4.48 -17.81 7.78
CA ASP A 269 -4.31 -18.74 8.90
C ASP A 269 -5.65 -19.41 9.26
N VAL A 270 -5.82 -20.63 8.74
CA VAL A 270 -7.01 -21.47 8.94
C VAL A 270 -6.98 -22.28 10.24
N ARG A 271 -5.89 -22.22 11.01
CA ARG A 271 -5.73 -23.01 12.26
C ARG A 271 -6.56 -22.49 13.42
N THR A 272 -7.18 -21.32 13.27
CA THR A 272 -7.92 -20.63 14.35
C THR A 272 -9.38 -21.05 14.48
N GLY A 273 -9.94 -21.82 13.54
CA GLY A 273 -11.26 -22.45 13.66
C GLY A 273 -12.44 -21.49 13.87
N ARG A 274 -12.24 -20.17 13.78
CA ARG A 274 -13.32 -19.19 13.88
C ARG A 274 -13.76 -18.78 12.48
N ALA A 275 -14.98 -19.19 12.16
CA ALA A 275 -15.76 -18.81 11.00
C ALA A 275 -16.02 -17.31 10.96
#